data_AF-A0AAU1CLC1-F1
#
_entry.id   AF-A0AAU1CLC1-F1
#
_cell.length_a   1.000
_cell.length_b   1.000
_cell.length_c   1.000
_cell.angle_alpha   90.00
_cell.angle_beta   90.00
_cell.angle_gamma   90.00
#
_symmetry.space_group_name_H-M   'P 1'
#
loop_
_entity.id
_entity.type
_entity.pdbx_description
1 polymer ?
#
loop_
_entity_poly.entity_id
_entity_poly.type
_entity_poly.pdbx_seq_one_letter_code
_entity_poly.pdbx_strand_id
1 'polypeptide(L)'
;MHTRTTSTTLVVTAILALAACTTGGATEKADATASPSASQPLENQDKANNALALEKAVRSYVTALYQPDVATARGLLSQRCGAKADKSLFSNIVEGYAADFGHLSVKTFAIDQISSGEARVSYTVGLPNLDTTNEHWTRESGKWLYDGCTT
;
A
#
# COMPACT_ATOMS: atom_id res chain seq x y z
N MET A 1 26.55 28.24 -5.69
CA MET A 1 27.84 27.57 -5.42
C MET A 1 28.10 27.63 -3.92
N HIS A 2 27.85 26.53 -3.20
CA HIS A 2 28.42 26.29 -1.87
C HIS A 2 28.77 24.81 -1.81
N THR A 3 30.06 24.55 -1.63
CA THR A 3 30.75 23.27 -1.76
C THR A 3 31.17 22.81 -0.36
N ARG A 4 30.78 21.60 0.06
CA ARG A 4 31.38 20.81 1.16
C ARG A 4 31.04 19.33 0.87
N THR A 5 31.85 18.51 0.20
CA THR A 5 33.18 17.93 0.51
C THR A 5 33.11 16.79 1.56
N THR A 6 33.20 15.53 1.05
CA THR A 6 33.85 14.28 1.58
C THR A 6 33.50 13.78 3.00
N SER A 7 33.55 12.51 3.40
CA SER A 7 33.89 11.17 2.85
C SER A 7 33.63 10.19 4.01
N THR A 8 33.19 8.95 3.79
CA THR A 8 33.88 7.74 4.32
C THR A 8 33.23 6.44 3.82
N THR A 9 34.06 5.62 3.19
CA THR A 9 33.85 4.22 2.79
C THR A 9 34.58 3.32 3.79
N LEU A 10 34.04 2.17 4.20
CA LEU A 10 34.72 0.96 4.73
C LEU A 10 33.60 -0.01 5.20
N VAL A 11 33.58 -1.35 5.15
CA VAL A 11 34.45 -2.46 4.69
C VAL A 11 33.63 -3.76 4.97
N VAL A 12 33.41 -4.65 3.98
CA VAL A 12 34.01 -5.99 3.78
C VAL A 12 33.36 -7.19 4.53
N THR A 13 32.96 -8.19 3.72
CA THR A 13 32.82 -9.66 3.92
C THR A 13 31.90 -10.28 4.98
N ALA A 14 31.08 -11.25 4.54
CA ALA A 14 31.39 -12.68 4.74
C ALA A 14 30.52 -13.58 3.82
N ILE A 15 31.19 -14.40 3.00
CA ILE A 15 30.62 -15.51 2.24
C ILE A 15 30.64 -16.72 3.17
N LEU A 16 29.50 -17.35 3.45
CA LEU A 16 29.45 -18.72 3.96
C LEU A 16 28.91 -19.64 2.87
N ALA A 17 29.84 -20.33 2.22
CA ALA A 17 29.57 -21.59 1.55
C ALA A 17 29.61 -22.70 2.61
N LEU A 18 28.53 -23.48 2.74
CA LEU A 18 28.60 -24.81 3.34
C LEU A 18 28.36 -25.86 2.28
N ALA A 19 29.36 -26.73 2.18
CA ALA A 19 29.39 -27.97 1.43
C ALA A 19 28.38 -28.99 1.99
N ALA A 20 27.83 -29.83 1.12
CA ALA A 20 28.08 -31.29 1.13
C ALA A 20 27.14 -31.99 0.15
N CYS A 21 27.72 -32.54 -0.92
CA CYS A 21 27.14 -33.69 -1.62
C CYS A 21 27.16 -34.89 -0.67
N THR A 22 26.02 -35.54 -0.46
CA THR A 22 25.99 -36.94 -0.03
C THR A 22 25.14 -37.72 -1.03
N THR A 23 25.80 -38.56 -1.81
CA THR A 23 25.19 -39.55 -2.68
C THR A 23 24.70 -40.73 -1.84
N GLY A 24 23.41 -41.04 -1.95
CA GLY A 24 22.76 -42.28 -1.52
C GLY A 24 21.34 -42.21 -2.09
N GLY A 25 20.85 -43.13 -2.92
CA GLY A 25 20.87 -44.57 -2.80
C GLY A 25 19.41 -45.03 -2.94
N ALA A 26 19.05 -45.46 -4.15
CA ALA A 26 17.94 -46.31 -4.58
C ALA A 26 16.62 -46.40 -3.75
N THR A 27 15.51 -46.10 -4.44
CA THR A 27 14.16 -46.74 -4.38
C THR A 27 13.54 -47.07 -3.02
N GLU A 28 12.43 -46.39 -2.70
CA GLU A 28 11.16 -47.08 -2.45
C GLU A 28 9.95 -46.16 -2.61
N LYS A 29 8.91 -46.73 -3.20
CA LYS A 29 7.62 -46.12 -3.54
C LYS A 29 6.78 -46.07 -2.26
N ALA A 30 6.60 -44.88 -1.69
CA ALA A 30 5.58 -44.65 -0.67
C ALA A 30 4.58 -43.62 -1.19
N ASP A 31 3.40 -44.15 -1.49
CA ASP A 31 2.18 -43.44 -1.83
C ASP A 31 1.81 -42.52 -0.66
N ALA A 32 2.34 -41.29 -0.67
CA ALA A 32 1.87 -40.24 0.22
C ALA A 32 0.60 -39.67 -0.39
N THR A 33 -0.54 -40.27 -0.03
CA THR A 33 -1.84 -39.63 -0.17
C THR A 33 -1.76 -38.26 0.50
N ALA A 34 -1.58 -37.22 -0.31
CA ALA A 34 -1.66 -35.84 0.12
C ALA A 34 -3.08 -35.60 0.63
N SER A 35 -3.21 -35.52 1.96
CA SER A 35 -4.43 -35.06 2.60
C SER A 35 -4.71 -33.62 2.12
N PRO A 36 -5.91 -33.29 1.60
CA PRO A 36 -6.20 -31.93 1.19
C PRO A 36 -6.22 -31.04 2.43
N SER A 37 -5.29 -30.07 2.46
CA SER A 37 -5.17 -29.06 3.51
C SER A 37 -6.46 -28.26 3.64
N ALA A 38 -7.12 -28.38 4.79
CA ALA A 38 -8.30 -27.59 5.16
C ALA A 38 -8.01 -26.10 5.46
N SER A 39 -6.77 -25.62 5.26
CA SER A 39 -6.33 -24.25 5.59
C SER A 39 -6.55 -23.22 4.47
N GLN A 40 -6.78 -23.67 3.23
CA GLN A 40 -6.87 -22.79 2.06
C GLN A 40 -8.12 -21.89 1.98
N PRO A 41 -9.31 -22.27 2.50
CA PRO A 41 -10.50 -21.42 2.40
C PRO A 41 -10.40 -20.13 3.22
N LEU A 42 -9.85 -20.20 4.44
CA LEU A 42 -9.76 -19.07 5.37
C LEU A 42 -8.75 -18.02 4.91
N GLU A 43 -7.56 -18.42 4.48
CA GLU A 43 -6.52 -17.49 4.00
C GLU A 43 -6.98 -16.70 2.76
N ASN A 44 -7.66 -17.37 1.84
CA ASN A 44 -8.23 -16.73 0.65
C ASN A 44 -9.33 -15.74 1.01
N GLN A 45 -10.16 -16.07 2.01
CA GLN A 45 -11.21 -15.18 2.49
C GLN A 45 -10.62 -13.93 3.18
N ASP A 46 -9.59 -14.10 4.00
CA ASP A 46 -8.91 -12.98 4.66
C ASP A 46 -8.24 -12.05 3.65
N LYS A 47 -7.59 -12.62 2.61
CA LYS A 47 -7.02 -11.83 1.51
C LYS A 47 -8.09 -11.03 0.77
N ALA A 48 -9.23 -11.65 0.45
CA ALA A 48 -10.34 -10.98 -0.21
C ALA A 48 -10.92 -9.85 0.66
N ASN A 49 -11.14 -10.12 1.95
CA ASN A 49 -11.61 -9.12 2.90
C ASN A 49 -10.63 -7.94 3.04
N ASN A 50 -9.33 -8.22 3.06
CA ASN A 50 -8.29 -7.20 3.14
C ASN A 50 -8.29 -6.30 1.88
N ALA A 51 -8.42 -6.89 0.70
CA ALA A 51 -8.53 -6.16 -0.57
C ALA A 51 -9.79 -5.27 -0.62
N LEU A 52 -10.95 -5.81 -0.18
CA LEU A 52 -12.20 -5.05 -0.09
C LEU A 52 -12.09 -3.88 0.91
N ALA A 53 -11.42 -4.09 2.04
CA ALA A 53 -11.20 -3.03 3.03
C ALA A 53 -10.31 -1.91 2.46
N LEU A 54 -9.28 -2.26 1.69
CA LEU A 54 -8.41 -1.29 1.01
C LEU A 54 -9.21 -0.47 -0.02
N GLU A 55 -9.95 -1.14 -0.91
CA GLU A 55 -10.77 -0.46 -1.92
C GLU A 55 -11.77 0.51 -1.27
N LYS A 56 -12.44 0.07 -0.20
CA LYS A 56 -13.38 0.92 0.54
C LYS A 56 -12.69 2.16 1.11
N ALA A 57 -11.49 2.02 1.68
CA ALA A 57 -10.75 3.15 2.23
C ALA A 57 -10.35 4.15 1.12
N VAL A 58 -9.87 3.65 -0.01
CA VAL A 58 -9.52 4.47 -1.19
C VAL A 58 -10.72 5.26 -1.70
N ARG A 59 -11.85 4.59 -1.92
CA ARG A 59 -13.08 5.24 -2.38
C ARG A 59 -13.59 6.28 -1.38
N SER A 60 -13.47 6.00 -0.08
CA SER A 60 -13.90 6.93 0.97
C SER A 60 -13.02 8.19 1.00
N TYR A 61 -11.70 8.02 0.92
CA TYR A 61 -10.75 9.14 0.89
C TYR A 61 -10.94 10.00 -0.36
N VAL A 62 -11.00 9.38 -1.54
CA VAL A 62 -11.17 10.12 -2.81
C VAL A 62 -12.51 10.85 -2.83
N THR A 63 -13.60 10.22 -2.39
CA THR A 63 -14.90 10.91 -2.26
C THR A 63 -14.80 12.10 -1.32
N ALA A 64 -14.12 11.96 -0.17
CA ALA A 64 -13.98 13.05 0.79
C ALA A 64 -13.16 14.24 0.24
N LEU A 65 -12.25 14.01 -0.71
CA LEU A 65 -11.53 15.08 -1.41
C LEU A 65 -12.43 15.84 -2.40
N TYR A 66 -13.23 15.14 -3.20
CA TYR A 66 -14.03 15.75 -4.27
C TYR A 66 -15.45 16.16 -3.85
N GLN A 67 -15.89 15.75 -2.66
CA GLN A 67 -17.16 16.10 -2.01
C GLN A 67 -16.74 16.51 -0.61
N PRO A 68 -16.41 17.80 -0.43
CA PRO A 68 -15.44 18.24 0.55
C PRO A 68 -15.86 17.86 1.97
N ASP A 69 -15.29 16.76 2.46
CA ASP A 69 -15.47 16.24 3.80
C ASP A 69 -14.08 16.16 4.46
N VAL A 70 -13.66 17.32 4.97
CA VAL A 70 -12.37 17.51 5.61
C VAL A 70 -12.14 16.52 6.74
N ALA A 71 -13.18 16.23 7.53
CA ALA A 71 -13.08 15.34 8.68
C ALA A 71 -12.77 13.91 8.25
N THR A 72 -13.50 13.40 7.24
CA THR A 72 -13.25 12.07 6.68
C THR A 72 -11.90 11.99 5.97
N ALA A 73 -11.58 12.97 5.12
CA ALA A 73 -10.31 13.00 4.39
C ALA A 73 -9.11 13.00 5.36
N ARG A 74 -9.17 13.81 6.41
CA ARG A 74 -8.11 13.88 7.43
C ARG A 74 -8.05 12.62 8.29
N GLY A 75 -9.20 12.04 8.63
CA GLY A 75 -9.29 10.81 9.42
C GLY A 75 -8.77 9.55 8.70
N LEU A 76 -8.58 9.64 7.39
CA LEU A 76 -8.02 8.57 6.56
C LEU A 76 -6.53 8.76 6.23
N LEU A 77 -5.86 9.79 6.77
CA LEU A 77 -4.42 9.92 6.65
C LEU A 77 -3.69 8.95 7.58
N SER A 78 -2.58 8.38 7.12
CA SER A 78 -1.63 7.66 7.97
C SER A 78 -1.10 8.56 9.09
N GLN A 79 -0.53 7.99 10.15
CA GLN A 79 0.15 8.80 11.18
C GLN A 79 1.22 9.71 10.57
N ARG A 80 2.00 9.18 9.61
CA ARG A 80 3.05 9.92 8.90
C ARG A 80 2.48 11.11 8.14
N CYS A 81 1.44 10.90 7.35
CA CYS A 81 0.83 11.97 6.57
C CYS A 81 0.03 12.95 7.42
N GLY A 82 -0.66 12.47 8.45
CA GLY A 82 -1.37 13.30 9.41
C GLY A 82 -0.46 14.24 10.21
N ALA A 83 0.78 13.81 10.49
CA ALA A 83 1.79 14.64 11.16
C ALA A 83 2.35 15.75 10.26
N LYS A 84 2.35 15.54 8.94
CA LYS A 84 2.83 16.52 7.95
C LYS A 84 1.74 17.47 7.47
N ALA A 85 0.49 17.01 7.48
CA ALA A 85 -0.65 17.79 7.03
C ALA A 85 -0.99 18.88 8.06
N ASP A 86 -0.51 20.10 7.82
CA ASP A 86 -1.04 21.27 8.51
C ASP A 86 -2.57 21.28 8.40
N LYS A 87 -3.24 21.55 9.53
CA LYS A 87 -4.70 21.43 9.61
C LYS A 87 -5.39 22.41 8.68
N SER A 88 -4.99 23.68 8.72
CA SER A 88 -5.65 24.73 7.93
C SER A 88 -5.35 24.55 6.45
N LEU A 89 -4.11 24.25 6.10
CA LEU A 89 -3.73 24.03 4.72
C LEU A 89 -4.46 22.83 4.11
N PHE A 90 -4.53 21.71 4.85
CA PHE A 90 -5.25 20.53 4.37
C PHE A 90 -6.76 20.82 4.17
N SER A 91 -7.40 21.51 5.12
CA SER A 91 -8.81 21.92 4.96
C SER A 91 -9.01 22.76 3.69
N ASN A 92 -8.18 23.79 3.49
CA ASN A 92 -8.26 24.66 2.33
C ASN A 92 -8.08 23.89 1.01
N ILE A 93 -7.17 22.90 0.99
CA ILE A 93 -6.97 22.03 -0.18
C ILE A 93 -8.24 21.22 -0.45
N VAL A 94 -8.79 20.53 0.55
CA VAL A 94 -10.01 19.70 0.39
C VAL A 94 -11.20 20.55 -0.06
N GLU A 95 -11.40 21.73 0.55
CA GLU A 95 -12.47 22.66 0.17
C GLU A 95 -12.32 23.19 -1.25
N GLY A 96 -11.08 23.40 -1.73
CA GLY A 96 -10.79 23.85 -3.09
C GLY A 96 -10.94 22.77 -4.17
N TYR A 97 -10.70 21.50 -3.85
CA TYR A 97 -10.70 20.40 -4.82
C TYR A 97 -12.01 20.29 -5.63
N ALA A 98 -13.14 20.35 -4.94
CA ALA A 98 -14.45 20.30 -5.59
C ALA A 98 -14.74 21.54 -6.45
N ALA A 99 -14.23 22.71 -6.06
CA ALA A 99 -14.37 23.94 -6.85
C ALA A 99 -13.54 23.88 -8.14
N ASP A 100 -12.33 23.34 -8.05
CA ASP A 100 -11.37 23.28 -9.16
C ASP A 100 -11.69 22.16 -10.16
N PHE A 101 -12.15 21.00 -9.68
CA PHE A 101 -12.29 19.78 -10.48
C PHE A 101 -13.70 19.21 -10.52
N GLY A 102 -14.62 19.77 -9.73
CA GLY A 102 -15.98 19.26 -9.58
C GLY A 102 -16.07 18.04 -8.65
N HIS A 103 -17.29 17.51 -8.57
CA HIS A 103 -17.66 16.37 -7.75
C HIS A 103 -17.30 15.05 -8.44
N LEU A 104 -16.03 14.64 -8.36
CA LEU A 104 -15.54 13.40 -8.94
C LEU A 104 -15.70 12.20 -8.00
N SER A 105 -15.48 11.00 -8.54
CA SER A 105 -15.49 9.75 -7.80
C SER A 105 -14.65 8.70 -8.52
N VAL A 106 -14.14 7.71 -7.76
CA VAL A 106 -13.35 6.60 -8.32
C VAL A 106 -14.16 5.83 -9.36
N LYS A 107 -13.69 5.83 -10.62
CA LYS A 107 -14.30 5.11 -11.75
C LYS A 107 -13.74 3.71 -11.90
N THR A 108 -12.41 3.58 -11.86
CA THR A 108 -11.73 2.29 -11.85
C THR A 108 -10.80 2.19 -10.65
N PHE A 109 -10.56 0.98 -10.19
CA PHE A 109 -9.69 0.69 -9.06
C PHE A 109 -8.89 -0.58 -9.36
N ALA A 110 -7.59 -0.53 -9.06
CA ALA A 110 -6.68 -1.66 -9.16
C ALA A 110 -5.75 -1.68 -7.94
N ILE A 111 -5.48 -2.89 -7.45
CA ILE A 111 -4.44 -3.13 -6.46
C ILE A 111 -3.20 -3.56 -7.25
N ASP A 112 -2.17 -2.71 -7.24
CA ASP A 112 -0.91 -2.99 -7.91
C ASP A 112 -0.05 -3.93 -7.05
N GLN A 113 -0.03 -3.69 -5.73
CA GLN A 113 0.69 -4.48 -4.75
C GLN A 113 -0.08 -4.49 -3.43
N ILE A 114 -0.09 -5.61 -2.72
CA ILE A 114 -0.63 -5.68 -1.36
C ILE A 114 0.15 -6.68 -0.52
N SER A 115 0.48 -6.26 0.69
CA SER A 115 1.09 -7.05 1.74
C SER A 115 0.25 -6.91 3.03
N SER A 116 0.71 -7.48 4.14
CA SER A 116 -0.01 -7.41 5.42
C SER A 116 -0.17 -5.99 5.95
N GLY A 117 0.78 -5.10 5.66
CA GLY A 117 0.85 -3.74 6.22
C GLY A 117 0.93 -2.61 5.20
N GLU A 118 1.21 -2.89 3.94
CA GLU A 118 1.39 -1.88 2.89
C GLU A 118 0.68 -2.30 1.60
N ALA A 119 0.22 -1.31 0.84
CA ALA A 119 -0.35 -1.51 -0.47
C ALA A 119 -0.01 -0.38 -1.43
N ARG A 120 -0.08 -0.71 -2.71
CA ARG A 120 -0.01 0.23 -3.84
C ARG A 120 -1.26 0.08 -4.67
N VAL A 121 -1.91 1.19 -4.97
CA VAL A 121 -3.16 1.20 -5.75
C VAL A 121 -3.08 2.20 -6.89
N SER A 122 -3.81 1.88 -7.95
CA SER A 122 -4.06 2.77 -9.07
C SER A 122 -5.56 2.96 -9.23
N TYR A 123 -6.00 4.18 -9.53
CA TYR A 123 -7.42 4.48 -9.75
C TYR A 123 -7.60 5.63 -10.72
N THR A 124 -8.76 5.66 -11.37
CA THR A 124 -9.17 6.78 -12.23
C THR A 124 -10.32 7.54 -11.61
N VAL A 125 -10.40 8.84 -11.89
CA VAL A 125 -11.53 9.71 -11.52
C VAL A 125 -12.26 10.28 -12.74
N GLY A 126 -11.80 9.92 -13.94
CA GLY A 126 -12.37 10.38 -15.22
C GLY A 126 -11.70 11.62 -15.79
N LEU A 127 -10.63 12.11 -15.14
CA LEU A 127 -9.78 13.19 -15.62
C LEU A 127 -8.33 12.68 -15.66
N PRO A 128 -7.74 12.43 -16.84
CA PRO A 128 -6.43 11.77 -16.95
C PRO A 128 -5.28 12.43 -16.18
N ASN A 129 -5.34 13.75 -15.97
CA ASN A 129 -4.35 14.49 -15.18
C ASN A 129 -4.50 14.32 -13.66
N LEU A 130 -5.61 13.74 -13.19
CA LEU A 130 -5.90 13.42 -11.79
C LEU A 130 -5.98 11.92 -11.53
N ASP A 131 -5.91 11.10 -12.57
CA ASP A 131 -5.80 9.66 -12.44
C ASP A 131 -4.50 9.32 -11.70
N THR A 132 -4.59 8.40 -10.75
CA THR A 132 -3.53 8.13 -9.79
C THR A 132 -2.95 6.74 -10.05
N THR A 133 -1.62 6.63 -9.97
CA THR A 133 -0.91 5.36 -10.14
C THR A 133 0.03 5.11 -8.99
N ASN A 134 0.12 3.85 -8.54
CA ASN A 134 1.07 3.40 -7.51
C ASN A 134 1.01 4.21 -6.19
N GLU A 135 -0.20 4.66 -5.81
CA GLU A 135 -0.44 5.45 -4.60
C GLU A 135 -0.17 4.60 -3.37
N HIS A 136 0.55 5.15 -2.41
CA HIS A 136 0.90 4.42 -1.20
C HIS A 136 -0.23 4.41 -0.17
N TRP A 137 -0.50 3.23 0.36
CA TRP A 137 -1.42 3.01 1.47
C TRP A 137 -0.76 2.14 2.53
N THR A 138 -0.98 2.47 3.79
CA THR A 138 -0.47 1.70 4.93
C THR A 138 -1.62 1.22 5.80
N ARG A 139 -1.43 0.08 6.48
CA ARG A 139 -2.41 -0.49 7.39
C ARG A 139 -1.98 -0.22 8.82
N GLU A 140 -2.67 0.71 9.47
CA GLU A 140 -2.43 1.06 10.87
C GLU A 140 -3.64 0.66 11.71
N SER A 141 -3.40 -0.06 12.81
CA SER A 141 -4.46 -0.53 13.72
C SER A 141 -5.61 -1.24 12.98
N GLY A 142 -5.27 -2.03 11.96
CA GLY A 142 -6.22 -2.80 11.14
C GLY A 142 -6.95 -2.02 10.06
N LYS A 143 -6.76 -0.70 9.94
CA LYS A 143 -7.40 0.17 8.94
C LYS A 143 -6.41 0.58 7.86
N TRP A 144 -6.86 0.61 6.60
CA TRP A 144 -6.08 1.17 5.50
C TRP A 144 -6.18 2.70 5.52
N LEU A 145 -5.03 3.35 5.48
CA LEU A 145 -4.87 4.79 5.54
C LEU A 145 -4.00 5.26 4.38
N TYR A 146 -4.33 6.44 3.87
CA TYR A 146 -3.59 7.13 2.83
C TYR A 146 -2.19 7.48 3.32
N ASP A 147 -1.16 6.98 2.61
CA ASP A 147 0.24 7.25 2.93
C ASP A 147 1.03 7.78 1.72
N GLY A 148 0.36 8.37 0.73
CA GLY A 148 1.01 8.90 -0.47
C GLY A 148 1.49 10.35 -0.38
N CYS A 149 1.41 10.98 0.80
CA CYS A 149 1.88 12.36 0.97
C CYS A 149 3.38 12.49 0.64
N THR A 150 3.74 13.62 0.02
CA THR A 150 5.11 13.98 -0.31
C THR A 150 5.95 14.24 0.94
N THR A 151 7.27 14.07 0.80
CA THR A 151 8.21 14.18 1.93
C THR A 151 8.43 15.61 2.38
#